data_AF-A0A949T3S2-F1
#
_entry.id   AF-A0A949T3S2-F1
#
_cell.length_a   1.000
_cell.length_b   1.000
_cell.length_c   1.000
_cell.angle_alpha   90.00
_cell.angle_beta   90.00
_cell.angle_gamma   90.00
#
_symmetry.space_group_name_H-M   'P 1'
#
loop_
_entity.id
_entity.type
_entity.pdbx_description
1 polymer ?
#
loop_
_entity_poly.entity_id
_entity_poly.type
_entity_poly.pdbx_seq_one_letter_code
_entity_poly.pdbx_strand_id
1 'polypeptide(L)'
;MRNFFKQRPFLRKVLIHFKYEALEREMLQELLQTDSFKVNMKTIGLGYRRFFWKHLSKHCIEWRFRKNEGMGSSSRKDELAQLFNKLSYAHTYPNHRLELQTINNISSSKSDLLAINSLDELVITNSQDLIPEITLEWLNKNLSHYESKIFHCNDQNVTCDLWSREFTWHNEGGSHHFCAARYIARLLQKQIPLTVTLEVNGIDEKVYNELFSKYEVFLVSTSDADKNNRLQDILLNLRITFISIPLDFNYNSVDETARNSKLIAFYKDDVKARSIVELFKQCEMLDCKEYFSGLLGKQTDNLNDLKEILELQEKQLY
;
A
#
# COMPACT_ATOMS: atom_id res chain seq x y z
N MET A 1 -33.06 -22.84 56.10
CA MET A 1 -33.22 -22.68 54.63
C MET A 1 -33.82 -21.31 54.26
N ARG A 2 -33.07 -20.22 54.43
CA ARG A 2 -33.45 -18.89 53.89
C ARG A 2 -32.16 -18.18 53.48
N ASN A 3 -31.86 -18.16 52.17
CA ASN A 3 -31.04 -17.15 51.47
C ASN A 3 -30.71 -17.55 50.01
N PHE A 4 -31.69 -18.01 49.22
CA PHE A 4 -31.48 -18.33 47.80
C PHE A 4 -32.14 -17.36 46.80
N PHE A 5 -32.80 -16.29 47.27
CA PHE A 5 -33.64 -15.44 46.40
C PHE A 5 -33.12 -14.02 46.10
N LYS A 6 -31.94 -13.62 46.59
CA LYS A 6 -31.38 -12.27 46.31
C LYS A 6 -30.49 -12.16 45.06
N GLN A 7 -30.23 -13.24 44.32
CA GLN A 7 -29.37 -13.22 43.11
C GLN A 7 -30.13 -12.97 41.78
N ARG A 8 -31.47 -13.00 41.78
CA ARG A 8 -32.28 -12.92 40.53
C ARG A 8 -32.15 -11.63 39.71
N PRO A 9 -32.10 -10.40 40.28
CA PRO A 9 -32.01 -9.18 39.46
C PRO A 9 -30.61 -8.98 38.86
N PHE A 10 -29.56 -9.46 39.55
CA PHE A 10 -28.20 -9.43 39.03
C PHE A 10 -28.02 -10.39 37.85
N LEU A 11 -28.46 -11.65 38.00
CA LEU A 11 -28.43 -12.64 36.93
C LEU A 11 -29.24 -12.19 35.70
N ARG A 12 -30.38 -11.51 35.89
CA ARG A 12 -31.21 -11.00 34.79
C ARG A 12 -30.51 -9.86 34.03
N LYS A 13 -29.83 -8.93 34.71
CA LYS A 13 -29.04 -7.88 34.07
C LYS A 13 -27.83 -8.44 33.31
N VAL A 14 -27.17 -9.44 33.89
CA VAL A 14 -26.04 -10.14 33.27
C VAL A 14 -26.50 -10.87 32.00
N LEU A 15 -27.61 -11.61 32.04
CA LEU A 15 -28.20 -12.29 30.89
C LEU A 15 -28.64 -11.33 29.77
N ILE A 16 -29.20 -10.16 30.11
CA ILE A 16 -29.58 -9.13 29.13
C ILE A 16 -28.32 -8.56 28.45
N HIS A 17 -27.26 -8.30 29.23
CA HIS A 17 -26.00 -7.79 28.68
C HIS A 17 -25.34 -8.78 27.72
N PHE A 18 -25.29 -10.07 28.08
CA PHE A 18 -24.74 -11.11 27.21
C PHE A 18 -25.57 -11.30 25.93
N LYS A 19 -26.90 -11.23 26.01
CA LYS A 19 -27.75 -11.28 24.80
C LYS A 19 -27.52 -10.08 23.89
N TYR A 20 -27.33 -8.89 24.46
CA TYR A 20 -27.07 -7.67 23.70
C TYR A 20 -25.71 -7.74 23.00
N GLU A 21 -24.65 -8.17 23.69
CA GLU A 21 -23.33 -8.33 23.07
C GLU A 21 -23.31 -9.40 21.97
N ALA A 22 -24.09 -10.48 22.13
CA ALA A 22 -24.24 -11.50 21.09
C ALA A 22 -24.91 -10.93 19.83
N LEU A 23 -25.98 -10.16 20.00
CA LEU A 23 -26.70 -9.52 18.90
C LEU A 23 -25.82 -8.52 18.14
N GLU A 24 -25.07 -7.67 18.85
CA GLU A 24 -24.14 -6.72 18.23
C GLU A 24 -23.03 -7.42 17.42
N ARG A 25 -22.56 -8.60 17.87
CA ARG A 25 -21.58 -9.41 17.14
C ARG A 25 -22.17 -10.02 15.88
N GLU A 26 -23.40 -10.51 15.93
CA GLU A 26 -24.12 -11.04 14.77
C GLU A 26 -24.33 -9.92 13.73
N MET A 27 -24.78 -8.74 14.18
CA MET A 27 -24.91 -7.54 13.34
C MET A 27 -23.56 -7.10 12.74
N LEU A 28 -22.47 -7.19 13.50
CA LEU A 28 -21.13 -6.90 13.00
C LEU A 28 -20.73 -7.87 11.89
N GLN A 29 -20.96 -9.16 12.10
CA GLN A 29 -20.64 -10.20 11.13
C GLN A 29 -21.41 -10.00 9.82
N GLU A 30 -22.72 -9.78 9.90
CA GLU A 30 -23.56 -9.48 8.73
C GLU A 30 -23.07 -8.23 8.00
N LEU A 31 -22.68 -7.19 8.74
CA LEU A 31 -22.19 -5.95 8.18
C LEU A 31 -20.85 -6.15 7.44
N LEU A 32 -19.89 -6.86 8.03
CA LEU A 32 -18.57 -7.12 7.46
C LEU A 32 -18.60 -8.07 6.25
N GLN A 33 -19.63 -8.92 6.14
CA GLN A 33 -19.83 -9.78 4.97
C GLN A 33 -20.27 -9.01 3.71
N THR A 34 -20.65 -7.74 3.85
CA THR A 34 -21.02 -6.93 2.69
C THR A 34 -19.79 -6.44 1.92
N ASP A 35 -19.89 -6.37 0.59
CA ASP A 35 -18.80 -5.94 -0.28
C ASP A 35 -18.33 -4.50 -0.06
N SER A 36 -19.13 -3.67 0.63
CA SER A 36 -18.82 -2.24 0.86
C SER A 36 -17.55 -2.00 1.68
N PHE A 37 -17.08 -2.99 2.44
CA PHE A 37 -15.83 -2.89 3.20
C PHE A 37 -14.62 -3.43 2.46
N LYS A 38 -14.82 -4.17 1.36
CA LYS A 38 -13.73 -4.75 0.58
C LYS A 38 -12.96 -3.64 -0.13
N VAL A 39 -11.63 -3.75 -0.09
CA VAL A 39 -10.73 -2.78 -0.70
C VAL A 39 -10.02 -3.45 -1.87
N ASN A 40 -10.15 -2.83 -3.04
CA ASN A 40 -9.42 -3.26 -4.22
C ASN A 40 -8.07 -2.52 -4.29
N MET A 41 -7.00 -3.20 -3.89
CA MET A 41 -5.64 -2.68 -3.94
C MET A 41 -4.95 -2.87 -5.30
N LYS A 42 -5.68 -3.28 -6.35
CA LYS A 42 -5.08 -3.46 -7.68
C LYS A 42 -4.62 -2.11 -8.24
N THR A 43 -3.32 -1.92 -8.29
CA THR A 43 -2.71 -0.97 -9.21
C THR A 43 -2.59 -1.66 -10.57
N ILE A 44 -3.45 -1.29 -11.52
CA ILE A 44 -3.41 -1.83 -12.89
C ILE A 44 -2.52 -0.91 -13.75
N GLY A 45 -1.74 -1.52 -14.65
CA GLY A 45 -0.98 -0.82 -15.68
C GLY A 45 0.33 -0.17 -15.22
N LEU A 46 0.92 0.65 -16.08
CA LEU A 46 2.10 1.48 -15.85
C LEU A 46 1.75 2.73 -15.03
N GLY A 47 2.77 3.52 -14.68
CA GLY A 47 2.59 4.82 -14.06
C GLY A 47 3.08 4.90 -12.62
N TYR A 48 2.79 6.03 -11.99
CA TYR A 48 3.17 6.26 -10.60
C TYR A 48 2.38 5.35 -9.65
N ARG A 49 3.09 4.41 -9.01
CA ARG A 49 2.50 3.54 -7.97
C ARG A 49 2.20 4.36 -6.73
N ARG A 50 0.99 4.21 -6.20
CA ARG A 50 0.57 4.85 -4.94
C ARG A 50 0.28 3.80 -3.89
N PHE A 51 1.21 3.70 -2.95
CA PHE A 51 1.11 2.77 -1.83
C PHE A 51 0.31 3.39 -0.70
N PHE A 52 -0.77 2.72 -0.27
CA PHE A 52 -1.73 3.30 0.68
C PHE A 52 -1.08 3.79 1.99
N TRP A 53 -0.05 3.09 2.48
CA TRP A 53 0.62 3.44 3.73
C TRP A 53 1.44 4.74 3.65
N LYS A 54 1.76 5.21 2.44
CA LYS A 54 2.37 6.53 2.22
C LYS A 54 1.34 7.67 2.21
N HIS A 55 0.05 7.35 2.30
CA HIS A 55 -1.06 8.30 2.26
C HIS A 55 -1.91 8.27 3.53
N LEU A 56 -1.35 7.83 4.66
CA LEU A 56 -2.06 7.86 5.94
C LEU A 56 -2.24 9.28 6.43
N SER A 57 -3.44 9.59 6.91
CA SER A 57 -3.70 10.89 7.51
C SER A 57 -2.87 11.10 8.76
N LYS A 58 -2.43 12.35 8.96
CA LYS A 58 -1.86 12.80 10.24
C LYS A 58 -2.90 12.77 11.37
N HIS A 59 -4.19 12.77 11.01
CA HIS A 59 -5.29 12.74 11.96
C HIS A 59 -5.68 11.30 12.30
N CYS A 60 -5.06 10.78 13.34
CA CYS A 60 -5.40 9.50 13.96
C CYS A 60 -6.43 9.71 15.08
N ILE A 61 -7.49 8.90 15.11
CA ILE A 61 -8.47 8.91 16.20
C ILE A 61 -8.43 7.57 16.93
N GLU A 62 -8.09 7.62 18.21
CA GLU A 62 -8.18 6.49 19.11
C GLU A 62 -9.48 6.56 19.94
N TRP A 63 -10.30 5.52 19.84
CA TRP A 63 -11.54 5.37 20.58
C TRP A 63 -11.29 4.45 21.78
N ARG A 64 -11.49 4.97 23.01
CA ARG A 64 -11.25 4.23 24.25
C ARG A 64 -12.48 4.16 25.11
N PHE A 65 -12.80 2.96 25.57
CA PHE A 65 -13.81 2.78 26.61
C PHE A 65 -13.20 2.97 27.99
N ARG A 66 -13.72 3.90 28.77
CA ARG A 66 -13.35 4.14 30.16
C ARG A 66 -14.55 3.86 31.06
N LYS A 67 -14.38 2.94 32.02
CA LYS A 67 -15.48 2.42 32.86
C LYS A 67 -16.31 3.50 33.57
N ASN A 68 -15.71 4.64 33.90
CA ASN A 68 -16.36 5.74 34.62
C ASN A 68 -16.69 6.96 33.73
N GLU A 69 -16.18 7.02 32.50
CA GLU A 69 -16.35 8.16 31.59
C GLU A 69 -17.13 7.79 30.32
N GLY A 70 -17.45 6.50 30.12
CA GLY A 70 -18.04 6.01 28.88
C GLY A 70 -16.99 5.92 27.76
N MET A 71 -17.42 6.04 26.51
CA MET A 71 -16.47 6.10 25.40
C MET A 71 -15.96 7.53 25.22
N GLY A 72 -14.64 7.68 25.14
CA GLY A 72 -14.00 8.93 24.72
C GLY A 72 -13.13 8.72 23.48
N SER A 73 -13.07 9.71 22.60
CA SER A 73 -12.07 9.77 21.54
C SER A 73 -10.87 10.60 22.00
N SER A 74 -9.68 10.24 21.54
CA SER A 74 -8.48 11.06 21.71
C SER A 74 -7.61 11.03 20.47
N SER A 75 -7.03 12.17 20.13
CA SER A 75 -6.05 12.32 19.05
C SER A 75 -4.59 12.13 19.53
N ARG A 76 -4.40 11.60 20.75
CA ARG A 76 -3.13 11.74 21.51
C ARG A 76 -2.08 10.65 21.30
N LYS A 77 -2.36 9.59 20.52
CA LYS A 77 -1.38 8.55 20.22
C LYS A 77 -1.26 8.34 18.71
N ASP A 78 -0.22 8.94 18.16
CA ASP A 78 0.18 8.80 16.76
C ASP A 78 1.22 7.69 16.55
N GLU A 79 1.55 6.90 17.59
CA GLU A 79 2.53 5.79 17.50
C GLU A 79 2.26 4.87 16.31
N LEU A 80 1.01 4.45 16.10
CA LEU A 80 0.63 3.63 14.95
C LEU A 80 0.96 4.32 13.62
N ALA A 81 0.60 5.59 13.47
CA ALA A 81 0.90 6.37 12.27
C ALA A 81 2.42 6.59 12.09
N GLN A 82 3.17 6.81 13.18
CA GLN A 82 4.62 6.93 13.16
C GLN A 82 5.30 5.62 12.72
N LEU A 83 4.81 4.47 13.19
CA LEU A 83 5.32 3.17 12.76
C LEU A 83 5.07 2.93 11.27
N PHE A 84 3.88 3.25 10.77
CA PHE A 84 3.62 3.18 9.32
C PHE A 84 4.50 4.14 8.50
N ASN A 85 4.76 5.36 8.99
CA ASN A 85 5.67 6.29 8.31
C ASN A 85 7.11 5.77 8.25
N LYS A 86 7.51 4.92 9.20
CA LYS A 86 8.84 4.28 9.25
C LYS A 86 8.85 2.89 8.61
N LEU A 87 7.70 2.38 8.18
CA LEU A 87 7.56 1.01 7.67
C LEU A 87 8.31 0.83 6.35
N SER A 88 8.42 1.89 5.55
CA SER A 88 9.25 1.90 4.35
C SER A 88 10.50 2.76 4.54
N TYR A 89 11.62 2.30 4.02
CA TYR A 89 12.85 3.08 3.88
C TYR A 89 13.13 3.38 2.41
N ALA A 90 13.96 4.40 2.19
CA ALA A 90 14.51 4.74 0.89
C ALA A 90 16.02 4.96 1.03
N HIS A 91 16.82 4.41 0.10
CA HIS A 91 18.24 4.70 -0.01
C HIS A 91 18.55 5.27 -1.38
N THR A 92 19.29 6.37 -1.44
CA THR A 92 19.60 7.07 -2.69
C THR A 92 21.05 6.84 -3.11
N TYR A 93 21.24 6.34 -4.32
CA TYR A 93 22.50 6.11 -5.00
C TYR A 93 22.69 7.14 -6.13
N PRO A 94 23.47 8.22 -5.91
CA PRO A 94 23.73 9.21 -6.95
C PRO A 94 24.68 8.65 -8.01
N ASN A 95 24.51 9.08 -9.27
CA ASN A 95 25.32 8.65 -10.41
C ASN A 95 25.38 7.12 -10.60
N HIS A 96 24.29 6.42 -10.24
CA HIS A 96 24.17 4.99 -10.42
C HIS A 96 24.09 4.64 -11.90
N ARG A 97 24.82 3.60 -12.31
CA ARG A 97 24.78 3.10 -13.69
C ARG A 97 23.75 2.00 -13.84
N LEU A 98 22.89 2.11 -14.84
CA LEU A 98 21.95 1.05 -15.20
C LEU A 98 21.81 0.91 -16.71
N GLU A 99 21.40 -0.27 -17.15
CA GLU A 99 21.02 -0.48 -18.54
C GLU A 99 19.61 0.07 -18.81
N LEU A 100 19.41 0.68 -19.97
CA LEU A 100 18.12 1.21 -20.41
C LEU A 100 16.97 0.22 -20.26
N GLN A 101 17.22 -1.07 -20.51
CA GLN A 101 16.20 -2.12 -20.45
C GLN A 101 15.77 -2.46 -19.01
N THR A 102 16.58 -2.10 -18.00
CA THR A 102 16.28 -2.31 -16.58
C THR A 102 15.06 -1.49 -16.15
N ILE A 103 14.92 -0.26 -16.66
CA ILE A 103 13.73 0.56 -16.42
C ILE A 103 12.54 -0.10 -17.12
N ASN A 104 11.52 -0.45 -16.34
CA ASN A 104 10.32 -1.15 -16.82
C ASN A 104 9.02 -0.38 -16.55
N ASN A 105 9.14 0.82 -15.98
CA ASN A 105 8.01 1.72 -15.73
C ASN A 105 8.40 3.19 -15.92
N ILE A 106 7.40 4.04 -16.13
CA ILE A 106 7.53 5.50 -16.28
C ILE A 106 6.43 6.19 -15.47
N SER A 107 6.69 7.38 -14.92
CA SER A 107 5.70 8.07 -14.09
C SER A 107 4.69 8.90 -14.87
N SER A 108 5.04 9.35 -16.07
CA SER A 108 4.23 10.30 -16.84
C SER A 108 4.20 9.98 -18.34
N SER A 109 3.03 10.10 -18.95
CA SER A 109 2.86 9.98 -20.40
C SER A 109 1.60 10.69 -20.86
N LYS A 110 1.54 11.04 -22.15
CA LYS A 110 0.30 11.48 -22.81
C LYS A 110 -0.67 10.33 -23.03
N SER A 111 -0.15 9.10 -23.04
CA SER A 111 -0.96 7.87 -23.09
C SER A 111 -1.54 7.55 -21.72
N ASP A 112 -2.69 6.86 -21.68
CA ASP A 112 -3.26 6.34 -20.44
C ASP A 112 -2.43 5.15 -19.94
N LEU A 113 -1.50 5.43 -19.02
CA LEU A 113 -0.59 4.42 -18.47
C LEU A 113 -1.32 3.33 -17.69
N LEU A 114 -2.46 3.63 -17.07
CA LEU A 114 -3.21 2.65 -16.28
C LEU A 114 -3.84 1.56 -17.16
N ALA A 115 -4.10 1.88 -18.43
CA ALA A 115 -4.65 0.94 -19.40
C ALA A 115 -3.58 0.09 -20.11
N ILE A 116 -2.29 0.33 -19.85
CA ILE A 116 -1.17 -0.30 -20.56
C ILE A 116 -0.37 -1.18 -19.58
N ASN A 117 -0.09 -2.43 -19.92
CA ASN A 117 0.55 -3.39 -19.02
C ASN A 117 2.08 -3.38 -19.08
N SER A 118 2.67 -2.85 -20.15
CA SER A 118 4.13 -2.81 -20.31
C SER A 118 4.62 -1.66 -21.20
N LEU A 119 5.88 -1.26 -21.05
CA LEU A 119 6.48 -0.25 -21.93
C LEU A 119 6.54 -0.71 -23.39
N ASP A 120 6.64 -2.02 -23.62
CA ASP A 120 6.64 -2.60 -24.97
C ASP A 120 5.25 -2.47 -25.61
N GLU A 121 4.19 -2.75 -24.85
CA GLU A 121 2.80 -2.54 -25.29
C GLU A 121 2.57 -1.07 -25.65
N LEU A 122 3.04 -0.12 -24.82
CA LEU A 122 2.94 1.33 -25.10
C LEU A 122 3.52 1.69 -26.48
N VAL A 123 4.67 1.11 -26.84
CA VAL A 123 5.31 1.38 -28.13
C VAL A 123 4.48 0.79 -29.27
N ILE A 124 4.08 -0.48 -29.13
CA ILE A 124 3.34 -1.20 -30.16
C ILE A 124 1.97 -0.57 -30.39
N THR A 125 1.29 -0.06 -29.37
CA THR A 125 -0.05 0.51 -29.53
C THR A 125 -0.03 1.99 -29.89
N ASN A 126 0.88 2.77 -29.30
CA ASN A 126 0.79 4.23 -29.30
C ASN A 126 2.01 4.93 -29.93
N SER A 127 3.02 4.21 -30.39
CA SER A 127 4.29 4.81 -30.87
C SER A 127 4.96 4.07 -32.04
N GLN A 128 4.17 3.39 -32.89
CA GLN A 128 4.72 2.61 -34.01
C GLN A 128 5.51 3.47 -35.01
N ASP A 129 5.13 4.74 -35.14
CA ASP A 129 5.82 5.74 -35.96
C ASP A 129 7.26 6.04 -35.50
N LEU A 130 7.58 5.73 -34.24
CA LEU A 130 8.92 5.86 -33.67
C LEU A 130 9.79 4.61 -33.87
N ILE A 131 9.18 3.50 -34.32
CA ILE A 131 9.84 2.20 -34.55
C ILE A 131 9.49 1.60 -35.92
N PRO A 132 9.50 2.37 -37.04
CA PRO A 132 9.11 1.83 -38.33
C PRO A 132 10.04 0.69 -38.79
N GLU A 133 11.31 0.73 -38.36
CA GLU A 133 12.25 -0.37 -38.50
C GLU A 133 13.07 -0.56 -37.23
N ILE A 134 13.45 -1.81 -36.94
CA ILE A 134 14.30 -2.16 -35.81
C ILE A 134 15.76 -2.05 -36.25
N THR A 135 16.30 -0.83 -36.26
CA THR A 135 17.67 -0.53 -36.71
C THR A 135 18.41 0.39 -35.75
N LEU A 136 19.74 0.42 -35.86
CA LEU A 136 20.58 1.35 -35.09
C LEU A 136 20.29 2.81 -35.42
N GLU A 137 19.86 3.11 -36.64
CA GLU A 137 19.49 4.48 -37.03
C GLU A 137 18.28 4.97 -36.24
N TRP A 138 17.21 4.17 -36.19
CA TRP A 138 16.02 4.50 -35.41
C TRP A 138 16.26 4.49 -33.91
N LEU A 139 17.14 3.61 -33.43
CA LEU A 139 17.61 3.68 -32.04
C LEU A 139 18.24 5.04 -31.75
N ASN A 140 19.23 5.45 -32.55
CA ASN A 140 19.95 6.71 -32.34
C ASN A 140 19.01 7.92 -32.44
N LYS A 141 18.06 7.90 -33.37
CA LYS A 141 17.05 8.96 -33.49
C LYS A 141 16.21 9.12 -32.22
N ASN A 142 15.76 8.02 -31.63
CA ASN A 142 15.01 8.06 -30.37
C ASN A 142 15.88 8.47 -29.18
N LEU A 143 17.14 8.01 -29.12
CA LEU A 143 18.10 8.43 -28.10
C LEU A 143 18.42 9.92 -28.17
N SER A 144 18.43 10.51 -29.37
CA SER A 144 18.69 11.95 -29.58
C SER A 144 17.50 12.86 -29.28
N HIS A 145 16.34 12.33 -28.88
CA HIS A 145 15.16 13.16 -28.60
C HIS A 145 15.37 14.03 -27.35
N TYR A 146 15.19 15.35 -27.48
CA TYR A 146 15.57 16.32 -26.45
C TYR A 146 14.72 16.22 -25.17
N GLU A 147 13.44 15.84 -25.27
CA GLU A 147 12.59 15.69 -24.06
C GLU A 147 12.93 14.45 -23.26
N SER A 148 13.65 13.50 -23.85
CA SER A 148 14.11 12.29 -23.16
C SER A 148 15.38 12.59 -22.37
N LYS A 149 15.26 13.48 -21.38
CA LYS A 149 16.38 14.01 -20.58
C LYS A 149 17.29 12.92 -19.99
N ILE A 150 16.77 11.73 -19.73
CA ILE A 150 17.56 10.58 -19.23
C ILE A 150 18.68 10.12 -20.15
N PHE A 151 18.66 10.49 -21.44
CA PHE A 151 19.76 10.24 -22.36
C PHE A 151 20.83 11.34 -22.36
N HIS A 152 20.52 12.51 -21.80
CA HIS A 152 21.32 13.74 -21.94
C HIS A 152 21.78 14.31 -20.60
N CYS A 153 21.20 13.86 -19.48
CA CYS A 153 21.44 14.37 -18.14
C CYS A 153 21.60 13.23 -17.13
N ASN A 154 22.52 13.41 -16.17
CA ASN A 154 22.83 12.40 -15.15
C ASN A 154 22.02 12.56 -13.85
N ASP A 155 21.20 13.60 -13.76
CA ASP A 155 20.43 13.98 -12.58
C ASP A 155 18.99 13.43 -12.59
N GLN A 156 18.65 12.63 -13.59
CA GLN A 156 17.31 12.05 -13.69
C GLN A 156 17.07 11.05 -12.57
N ASN A 157 15.86 11.05 -12.02
CA ASN A 157 15.50 10.19 -10.90
C ASN A 157 14.85 8.90 -11.39
N VAL A 158 15.34 7.78 -10.88
CA VAL A 158 14.74 6.46 -11.06
C VAL A 158 14.48 5.87 -9.67
N THR A 159 13.31 5.30 -9.45
CA THR A 159 13.03 4.52 -8.23
C THR A 159 13.04 3.03 -8.54
N CYS A 160 13.46 2.22 -7.56
CA CYS A 160 13.34 0.77 -7.56
C CYS A 160 12.58 0.33 -6.30
N ASP A 161 11.37 -0.18 -6.48
CA ASP A 161 10.60 -0.76 -5.37
C ASP A 161 10.94 -2.25 -5.22
N LEU A 162 11.63 -2.62 -4.15
CA LEU A 162 12.17 -3.98 -3.98
C LEU A 162 11.08 -5.07 -3.96
N TRP A 163 9.87 -4.76 -3.51
CA TRP A 163 8.76 -5.73 -3.47
C TRP A 163 8.06 -5.95 -4.82
N SER A 164 8.24 -5.05 -5.81
CA SER A 164 7.64 -5.18 -7.15
C SER A 164 8.68 -5.39 -8.26
N ARG A 165 9.96 -5.11 -7.99
CA ARG A 165 11.04 -5.09 -9.00
C ARG A 165 10.79 -4.06 -10.12
N GLU A 166 9.98 -3.05 -9.83
CA GLU A 166 9.68 -1.98 -10.77
C GLU A 166 10.74 -0.90 -10.68
N PHE A 167 11.41 -0.66 -11.81
CA PHE A 167 12.29 0.48 -12.00
C PHE A 167 11.51 1.56 -12.74
N THR A 168 11.15 2.62 -12.03
CA THR A 168 10.31 3.70 -12.55
C THR A 168 11.15 4.92 -12.84
N TRP A 169 11.21 5.35 -14.10
CA TRP A 169 11.76 6.66 -14.44
C TRP A 169 10.74 7.76 -14.16
N HIS A 170 11.13 8.72 -13.32
CA HIS A 170 10.31 9.88 -12.98
C HIS A 170 10.42 10.99 -14.03
N ASN A 171 9.80 10.75 -15.19
CA ASN A 171 9.92 11.61 -16.36
C ASN A 171 8.92 12.77 -16.36
N GLU A 172 9.33 13.89 -16.97
CA GLU A 172 8.46 15.04 -17.28
C GLU A 172 7.98 15.03 -18.75
N GLY A 173 8.73 14.36 -19.63
CA GLY A 173 8.50 14.30 -21.07
C GLY A 173 9.28 13.14 -21.71
N GLY A 174 9.22 13.01 -23.03
CA GLY A 174 10.02 12.02 -23.78
C GLY A 174 9.67 10.55 -23.58
N SER A 175 8.55 10.22 -22.91
CA SER A 175 8.18 8.83 -22.58
C SER A 175 8.11 7.92 -23.81
N HIS A 176 7.48 8.37 -24.91
CA HIS A 176 7.32 7.57 -26.13
C HIS A 176 8.68 7.25 -26.79
N HIS A 177 9.56 8.25 -26.92
CA HIS A 177 10.92 8.07 -27.46
C HIS A 177 11.78 7.19 -26.56
N PHE A 178 11.68 7.35 -25.24
CA PHE A 178 12.34 6.47 -24.29
C PHE A 178 11.90 5.01 -24.46
N CYS A 179 10.59 4.76 -24.49
CA CYS A 179 10.06 3.41 -24.66
C CYS A 179 10.47 2.81 -26.01
N ALA A 180 10.42 3.61 -27.09
CA ALA A 180 10.85 3.20 -28.42
C ALA A 180 12.35 2.84 -28.48
N ALA A 181 13.22 3.69 -27.92
CA ALA A 181 14.65 3.40 -27.81
C ALA A 181 14.90 2.12 -27.01
N ARG A 182 14.24 1.97 -25.87
CA ARG A 182 14.33 0.76 -25.02
C ARG A 182 13.90 -0.49 -25.79
N TYR A 183 12.78 -0.42 -26.51
CA TYR A 183 12.24 -1.51 -27.30
C TYR A 183 13.19 -1.93 -28.44
N ILE A 184 13.68 -0.97 -29.24
CA ILE A 184 14.65 -1.25 -30.31
C ILE A 184 15.94 -1.82 -29.72
N ALA A 185 16.49 -1.21 -28.67
CA ALA A 185 17.73 -1.67 -28.04
C ALA A 185 17.60 -3.10 -27.51
N ARG A 186 16.45 -3.46 -26.91
CA ARG A 186 16.16 -4.83 -26.48
C ARG A 186 16.18 -5.81 -27.65
N LEU A 187 15.50 -5.49 -28.75
CA LEU A 187 15.42 -6.37 -29.92
C LEU A 187 16.77 -6.51 -30.65
N LEU A 188 17.57 -5.46 -30.68
CA LEU A 188 18.94 -5.48 -31.21
C LEU A 188 19.97 -6.08 -30.24
N GLN A 189 19.56 -6.48 -29.03
CA GLN A 189 20.45 -6.94 -27.95
C GLN A 189 21.58 -5.93 -27.66
N LYS A 190 21.27 -4.63 -27.76
CA LYS A 190 22.22 -3.54 -27.55
C LYS A 190 22.10 -3.01 -26.13
N GLN A 191 23.20 -3.09 -25.38
CA GLN A 191 23.34 -2.45 -24.08
C GLN A 191 23.50 -0.93 -24.27
N ILE A 192 22.75 -0.17 -23.49
CA ILE A 192 22.73 1.30 -23.48
C ILE A 192 22.80 1.74 -22.02
N PRO A 193 24.00 2.06 -21.51
CA PRO A 193 24.16 2.48 -20.13
C PRO A 193 23.60 3.89 -19.92
N LEU A 194 22.88 4.07 -18.83
CA LEU A 194 22.38 5.33 -18.32
C LEU A 194 23.05 5.63 -16.99
N THR A 195 23.20 6.91 -16.68
CA THR A 195 23.64 7.38 -15.35
C THR A 195 22.48 8.14 -14.72
N VAL A 196 22.04 7.76 -13.53
CA VAL A 196 20.87 8.33 -12.86
C VAL A 196 21.10 8.52 -11.36
N THR A 197 20.19 9.22 -10.71
CA THR A 197 19.99 9.12 -9.27
C THR A 197 18.99 7.99 -9.00
N LEU A 198 19.46 6.87 -8.43
CA LEU A 198 18.63 5.71 -8.14
C LEU A 198 18.18 5.73 -6.68
N GLU A 199 16.87 5.76 -6.43
CA GLU A 199 16.29 5.58 -5.10
C GLU A 199 15.74 4.15 -4.96
N VAL A 200 16.28 3.38 -4.02
CA VAL A 200 15.81 2.02 -3.72
C VAL A 200 14.89 2.06 -2.52
N ASN A 201 13.64 1.63 -2.71
CA ASN A 201 12.63 1.57 -1.67
C ASN A 201 12.45 0.14 -1.16
N GLY A 202 12.38 -0.01 0.16
CA GLY A 202 12.11 -1.29 0.81
C GLY A 202 11.20 -1.16 2.02
N ILE A 203 10.68 -2.29 2.50
CA ILE A 203 9.97 -2.42 3.76
C ILE A 203 11.00 -2.78 4.85
N ASP A 204 10.98 -2.05 5.96
CA ASP A 204 11.82 -2.32 7.13
C ASP A 204 11.20 -3.46 7.93
N GLU A 205 11.87 -4.62 7.95
CA GLU A 205 11.41 -5.82 8.66
C GLU A 205 11.36 -5.62 10.18
N LYS A 206 12.25 -4.81 10.77
CA LYS A 206 12.23 -4.53 12.22
C LYS A 206 11.00 -3.70 12.57
N VAL A 207 10.70 -2.66 11.79
CA VAL A 207 9.51 -1.82 11.99
C VAL A 207 8.23 -2.61 11.71
N TYR A 208 8.22 -3.47 10.68
CA TYR A 208 7.12 -4.41 10.41
C TYR A 208 6.85 -5.30 11.64
N ASN A 209 7.89 -5.94 12.18
CA ASN A 209 7.76 -6.81 13.35
C ASN A 209 7.29 -6.03 14.58
N GLU A 210 7.81 -4.83 14.81
CA GLU A 210 7.35 -3.96 15.90
C GLU A 210 5.85 -3.62 15.76
N LEU A 211 5.45 -3.13 14.57
CA LEU A 211 4.07 -2.75 14.27
C LEU A 211 3.09 -3.89 14.53
N PHE A 212 3.34 -5.06 13.94
CA PHE A 212 2.42 -6.20 14.02
C PHE A 212 2.61 -7.09 15.27
N SER A 213 3.58 -6.75 16.13
CA SER A 213 3.63 -7.25 17.50
C SER A 213 2.62 -6.55 18.41
N LYS A 214 2.34 -5.26 18.14
CA LYS A 214 1.48 -4.39 18.96
C LYS A 214 0.03 -4.33 18.47
N TYR A 215 -0.16 -4.39 17.16
CA TYR A 215 -1.45 -4.12 16.53
C TYR A 215 -1.90 -5.23 15.58
N GLU A 216 -3.20 -5.46 15.53
CA GLU A 216 -3.90 -6.14 14.44
C GLU A 216 -4.57 -5.06 13.59
N VAL A 217 -4.22 -4.95 12.31
CA VAL A 217 -4.59 -3.79 11.46
C VAL A 217 -5.26 -4.27 10.18
N PHE A 218 -6.40 -3.67 9.87
CA PHE A 218 -7.19 -3.95 8.68
C PHE A 218 -7.41 -2.69 7.86
N LEU A 219 -7.32 -2.82 6.55
CA LEU A 219 -7.75 -1.78 5.62
C LEU A 219 -9.20 -2.03 5.22
N VAL A 220 -10.06 -1.03 5.41
CA VAL A 220 -11.49 -1.13 5.11
C VAL A 220 -11.95 0.02 4.23
N SER A 221 -12.79 -0.30 3.25
CA SER A 221 -13.47 0.71 2.44
C SER A 221 -14.53 1.44 3.28
N THR A 222 -14.66 2.73 3.04
CA THR A 222 -15.63 3.66 3.63
C THR A 222 -16.46 4.36 2.56
N SER A 223 -16.56 3.77 1.36
CA SER A 223 -17.37 4.29 0.26
C SER A 223 -18.86 4.38 0.61
N ASP A 224 -19.35 3.46 1.47
CA ASP A 224 -20.69 3.48 2.04
C ASP A 224 -20.66 4.13 3.44
N ALA A 225 -21.07 5.39 3.51
CA ALA A 225 -21.02 6.19 4.74
C ALA A 225 -21.93 5.64 5.84
N ASP A 226 -23.13 5.16 5.49
CA ASP A 226 -24.11 4.65 6.46
C ASP A 226 -23.61 3.36 7.12
N LYS A 227 -23.05 2.45 6.33
CA LYS A 227 -22.44 1.23 6.87
C LYS A 227 -21.19 1.51 7.69
N ASN A 228 -20.37 2.47 7.27
CA ASN A 228 -19.20 2.87 8.04
C ASN A 228 -19.56 3.49 9.40
N ASN A 229 -20.61 4.32 9.45
CA ASN A 229 -21.14 4.85 10.71
C ASN A 229 -21.68 3.72 11.59
N ARG A 230 -22.42 2.77 11.01
CA ARG A 230 -22.93 1.61 11.74
C ARG A 230 -21.82 0.71 12.28
N LEU A 231 -20.74 0.49 11.53
CA LEU A 231 -19.56 -0.23 12.01
C LEU A 231 -18.98 0.46 13.25
N GLN A 232 -18.83 1.78 13.18
CA GLN A 232 -18.34 2.57 14.31
C GLN A 232 -19.27 2.43 15.52
N ASP A 233 -20.58 2.60 15.34
CA ASP A 233 -21.57 2.46 16.42
C ASP A 233 -21.52 1.09 17.09
N ILE A 234 -21.41 0.01 16.30
CA ILE A 234 -21.31 -1.36 16.83
C ILE A 234 -20.03 -1.52 17.66
N LEU A 235 -18.87 -1.08 17.17
CA LEU A 235 -17.61 -1.15 17.91
C LEU A 235 -17.69 -0.34 19.22
N LEU A 236 -18.37 0.81 19.20
CA LEU A 236 -18.63 1.64 20.37
C LEU A 236 -19.53 0.93 21.39
N ASN A 237 -20.62 0.32 20.93
CA ASN A 237 -21.58 -0.41 21.76
C ASN A 237 -20.96 -1.66 22.41
N LEU A 238 -20.08 -2.34 21.67
CA LEU A 238 -19.28 -3.46 22.15
C LEU A 238 -18.14 -3.02 23.10
N ARG A 239 -17.94 -1.72 23.27
CA ARG A 239 -16.94 -1.13 24.18
C ARG A 239 -15.52 -1.59 23.84
N ILE A 240 -15.23 -1.70 22.55
CA ILE A 240 -13.94 -2.12 22.02
C ILE A 240 -13.05 -0.88 21.89
N THR A 241 -11.79 -1.01 22.31
CA THR A 241 -10.80 0.02 22.02
C THR A 241 -10.25 -0.20 20.62
N PHE A 242 -10.29 0.83 19.77
CA PHE A 242 -9.77 0.75 18.42
C PHE A 242 -9.22 2.08 17.96
N ILE A 243 -8.35 2.04 16.96
CA ILE A 243 -7.77 3.19 16.29
C ILE A 243 -8.30 3.26 14.87
N SER A 244 -8.62 4.46 14.41
CA SER A 244 -9.06 4.74 13.05
C SER A 244 -8.12 5.77 12.41
N ILE A 245 -7.54 5.43 11.25
CA ILE A 245 -6.68 6.33 10.47
C ILE A 245 -7.22 6.43 9.04
N PRO A 246 -7.80 7.57 8.62
CA PRO A 246 -8.20 7.79 7.24
C PRO A 246 -7.02 7.73 6.27
N LEU A 247 -7.28 7.36 5.02
CA LEU A 247 -6.35 7.58 3.92
C LEU A 247 -6.64 8.91 3.22
N ASP A 248 -5.59 9.69 2.96
CA ASP A 248 -5.63 10.98 2.31
C ASP A 248 -5.23 10.83 0.82
N PHE A 249 -6.05 10.12 0.04
CA PHE A 249 -5.87 10.01 -1.41
C PHE A 249 -6.57 11.15 -2.15
N ASN A 250 -5.80 12.06 -2.73
CA ASN A 250 -6.33 13.17 -3.54
C ASN A 250 -6.24 12.91 -5.06
N TYR A 251 -6.29 11.65 -5.49
CA TYR A 251 -5.98 11.30 -6.87
C TYR A 251 -6.96 10.30 -7.48
N ASN A 252 -7.32 10.54 -8.74
CA ASN A 252 -8.26 9.69 -9.49
C ASN A 252 -7.62 8.43 -10.09
N SER A 253 -6.29 8.31 -10.08
CA SER A 253 -5.59 7.12 -10.57
C SER A 253 -5.47 5.99 -9.53
N VAL A 254 -6.24 6.08 -8.45
CA VAL A 254 -6.39 5.05 -7.42
C VAL A 254 -7.85 4.60 -7.44
N ASP A 255 -8.08 3.29 -7.30
CA ASP A 255 -9.42 2.71 -7.22
C ASP A 255 -10.28 3.44 -6.17
N GLU A 256 -11.56 3.64 -6.49
CA GLU A 256 -12.47 4.41 -5.63
C GLU A 256 -12.60 3.83 -4.22
N THR A 257 -12.57 2.50 -4.08
CA THR A 257 -12.64 1.82 -2.77
C THR A 257 -11.37 2.04 -1.96
N ALA A 258 -10.20 2.13 -2.61
CA ALA A 258 -8.95 2.46 -1.96
C ALA A 258 -8.87 3.95 -1.61
N ARG A 259 -9.37 4.84 -2.49
CA ARG A 259 -9.45 6.28 -2.22
C ARG A 259 -10.32 6.61 -1.01
N ASN A 260 -11.44 5.90 -0.89
CA ASN A 260 -12.35 6.01 0.24
C ASN A 260 -12.11 4.86 1.21
N SER A 261 -10.96 4.83 1.88
CA SER A 261 -10.65 3.80 2.86
C SER A 261 -9.97 4.36 4.10
N LYS A 262 -9.93 3.53 5.14
CA LYS A 262 -9.24 3.82 6.39
C LYS A 262 -8.62 2.56 6.96
N LEU A 263 -7.60 2.73 7.78
CA LEU A 263 -7.14 1.69 8.68
C LEU A 263 -8.03 1.64 9.92
N ILE A 264 -8.41 0.42 10.30
CA ILE A 264 -8.90 0.10 11.64
C ILE A 264 -7.86 -0.78 12.30
N ALA A 265 -7.39 -0.35 13.47
CA ALA A 265 -6.40 -1.11 14.24
C ALA A 265 -6.92 -1.42 15.64
N PHE A 266 -6.57 -2.62 16.10
CA PHE A 266 -6.87 -3.12 17.43
C PHE A 266 -5.56 -3.42 18.15
N TYR A 267 -5.51 -3.14 19.45
CA TYR A 267 -4.39 -3.54 20.27
C TYR A 267 -4.41 -5.05 20.50
N LYS A 268 -3.26 -5.70 20.32
CA LYS A 268 -3.15 -7.16 20.39
C LYS A 268 -3.36 -7.72 21.80
N ASP A 269 -3.07 -6.91 22.82
CA ASP A 269 -3.26 -7.24 24.23
C ASP A 269 -4.71 -7.00 24.71
N ASP A 270 -5.56 -6.34 23.92
CA ASP A 270 -6.98 -6.17 24.25
C ASP A 270 -7.75 -7.48 24.03
N VAL A 271 -8.03 -8.17 25.14
CA VAL A 271 -8.76 -9.45 25.16
C VAL A 271 -10.16 -9.32 24.54
N LYS A 272 -10.82 -8.16 24.66
CA LYS A 272 -12.16 -7.96 24.09
C LYS A 272 -12.10 -7.83 22.57
N ALA A 273 -11.03 -7.21 22.06
CA ALA A 273 -10.85 -7.02 20.62
C ALA A 273 -10.57 -8.34 19.88
N ARG A 274 -10.00 -9.36 20.55
CA ARG A 274 -9.63 -10.65 19.90
C ARG A 274 -10.74 -11.26 19.07
N SER A 275 -11.93 -11.38 19.64
CA SER A 275 -13.06 -11.97 18.92
C SER A 275 -13.58 -11.09 17.78
N ILE A 276 -13.32 -9.78 17.83
CA ILE A 276 -13.66 -8.85 16.75
C ILE A 276 -12.64 -8.98 15.61
N VAL A 277 -11.35 -9.07 15.96
CA VAL A 277 -10.26 -9.37 15.01
C VAL A 277 -10.52 -10.70 14.30
N GLU A 278 -10.96 -11.74 15.02
CA GLU A 278 -11.34 -13.03 14.42
C GLU A 278 -12.49 -12.87 13.42
N LEU A 279 -13.51 -12.05 13.72
CA LEU A 279 -14.59 -11.77 12.78
C LEU A 279 -14.09 -11.03 11.52
N PHE A 280 -13.20 -10.04 11.67
CA PHE A 280 -12.59 -9.35 10.52
C PHE A 280 -11.84 -10.33 9.61
N LYS A 281 -11.07 -11.26 10.19
CA LYS A 281 -10.35 -12.31 9.45
C LYS A 281 -11.30 -13.30 8.78
N GLN A 282 -12.33 -13.78 9.49
CA GLN A 282 -13.36 -14.67 8.94
C GLN A 282 -14.14 -14.04 7.78
N CYS A 283 -14.35 -12.73 7.84
CA CYS A 283 -15.00 -11.98 6.77
C CYS A 283 -14.00 -11.54 5.67
N GLU A 284 -12.76 -12.04 5.70
CA GLU A 284 -11.71 -11.76 4.71
C GLU A 284 -11.50 -10.25 4.49
N MET A 285 -11.48 -9.47 5.58
CA MET A 285 -11.02 -8.09 5.51
C MET A 285 -9.53 -8.06 5.18
N LEU A 286 -9.07 -7.01 4.47
CA LEU A 286 -7.67 -6.91 4.07
C LEU A 286 -6.78 -6.73 5.31
N ASP A 287 -6.15 -7.82 5.74
CA ASP A 287 -5.20 -7.86 6.85
C ASP A 287 -3.87 -7.25 6.41
N CYS A 288 -3.50 -6.12 7.02
CA CYS A 288 -2.26 -5.44 6.67
C CYS A 288 -1.03 -6.28 7.01
N LYS A 289 -1.07 -7.13 8.04
CA LYS A 289 0.07 -7.99 8.39
C LYS A 289 0.34 -8.97 7.25
N GLU A 290 -0.69 -9.65 6.76
CA GLU A 290 -0.55 -10.59 5.64
C GLU A 290 -0.11 -9.88 4.36
N TYR A 291 -0.70 -8.71 4.09
CA TYR A 291 -0.33 -7.88 2.95
C TYR A 291 1.17 -7.52 2.97
N PHE A 292 1.68 -6.97 4.07
CA PHE A 292 3.10 -6.59 4.18
C PHE A 292 4.03 -7.80 4.27
N SER A 293 3.60 -8.91 4.87
CA SER A 293 4.35 -10.17 4.84
C SER A 293 4.57 -10.64 3.40
N GLY A 294 3.56 -10.51 2.53
CA GLY A 294 3.68 -10.81 1.11
C GLY A 294 4.67 -9.88 0.38
N LEU A 295 4.69 -8.60 0.73
CA LEU A 295 5.68 -7.65 0.18
C LEU A 295 7.11 -7.96 0.66
N LEU A 296 7.29 -8.30 1.94
CA LEU A 296 8.60 -8.69 2.49
C LEU A 296 9.14 -9.98 1.86
N GLY A 297 8.27 -10.96 1.62
CA GLY A 297 8.64 -12.17 0.89
C GLY A 297 9.18 -11.84 -0.50
N LYS A 298 8.40 -11.08 -1.29
CA LYS A 298 8.82 -10.62 -2.63
C LYS A 298 10.10 -9.79 -2.60
N GLN A 299 10.24 -8.90 -1.62
CA GLN A 299 11.45 -8.10 -1.45
C GLN A 299 12.68 -8.98 -1.20
N THR A 300 12.55 -10.00 -0.35
CA THR A 300 13.63 -10.94 -0.06
C THR A 300 14.05 -11.71 -1.31
N ASP A 301 13.07 -12.19 -2.08
CA ASP A 301 13.33 -12.90 -3.33
C ASP A 301 14.02 -11.98 -4.36
N ASN A 302 13.48 -10.78 -4.55
CA ASN A 302 14.00 -9.80 -5.50
C ASN A 302 15.38 -9.25 -5.11
N LEU A 303 15.68 -9.12 -3.82
CA LEU A 303 17.00 -8.67 -3.36
C LEU A 303 18.11 -9.60 -3.84
N ASN A 304 17.87 -10.91 -3.90
CA ASN A 304 18.87 -11.85 -4.42
C ASN A 304 19.13 -11.62 -5.91
N ASP A 305 18.08 -11.39 -6.69
CA ASP A 305 18.16 -11.13 -8.13
C ASP A 305 18.76 -9.75 -8.46
N LEU A 306 18.53 -8.77 -7.61
CA LEU A 306 18.90 -7.37 -7.84
C LEU A 306 20.28 -7.01 -7.29
N LYS A 307 20.96 -7.89 -6.53
CA LYS A 307 22.29 -7.66 -5.97
C LYS A 307 23.31 -7.14 -6.98
N GLU A 308 23.33 -7.75 -8.16
CA GLU A 308 24.26 -7.35 -9.24
C GLU A 308 23.90 -5.99 -9.84
N ILE A 309 22.60 -5.74 -10.06
CA ILE A 309 22.12 -4.48 -10.67
C ILE A 309 22.28 -3.29 -9.72
N LEU A 310 22.07 -3.51 -8.44
CA LEU A 310 22.13 -2.48 -7.41
C LEU A 310 23.56 -2.29 -6.86
N GLU A 311 24.53 -3.09 -7.31
CA GLU A 311 25.92 -3.11 -6.80
C GLU A 311 25.99 -3.12 -5.26
N LEU A 312 25.00 -3.75 -4.61
CA LEU A 312 24.83 -3.67 -3.16
C LEU A 312 25.99 -4.41 -2.48
N GLN A 313 26.91 -3.65 -1.89
CA GLN A 313 27.86 -4.23 -0.94
C GLN A 313 27.07 -4.75 0.27
N GLU A 314 27.36 -5.97 0.71
CA GLU A 314 26.66 -6.68 1.81
C GLU A 314 26.47 -5.85 3.10
N LYS A 315 27.24 -4.78 3.29
CA LYS A 315 27.17 -3.88 4.47
C LYS A 315 26.03 -2.86 4.45
N GLN A 316 25.27 -2.72 3.37
CA GLN A 316 24.16 -1.75 3.27
C GLN A 316 22.76 -2.35 3.47
N LEU A 317 22.67 -3.66 3.71
CA LEU A 317 21.42 -4.42 3.68
C LEU A 317 20.87 -4.86 5.06
N TYR A 318 21.46 -4.42 6.18
CA TYR A 318 21.12 -4.92 7.54
C TYR A 318 20.93 -3.84 8.61
#